data_AF-A0A9D6QPW5-F1
#
_entry.id   AF-A0A9D6QPW5-F1
#
_cell.length_a   1.000
_cell.length_b   1.000
_cell.length_c   1.000
_cell.angle_alpha   90.00
_cell.angle_beta   90.00
_cell.angle_gamma   90.00
#
_symmetry.space_group_name_H-M   'P 1'
#
loop_
_entity.id
_entity.type
_entity.pdbx_description
1 polymer ?
#
loop_
_entity_poly.entity_id
_entity_poly.type
_entity_poly.pdbx_seq_one_letter_code
_entity_poly.pdbx_strand_id
1 'polypeptide(L)' 'MARPPLPDLTYRYRCRCGRDRTVPASIDPVTHRIIARANCACGHEVREFLGHLVRIKCRACKAIQKF' A
#
# COMPACT_ATOMS: atom_id res chain seq x y z
N MET A 1 8.76 13.67 8.34
CA MET A 1 9.17 12.42 7.65
C MET A 1 8.32 12.30 6.40
N ALA A 2 8.93 12.31 5.21
CA ALA A 2 8.20 12.13 3.96
C ALA A 2 7.88 10.63 3.78
N ARG A 3 6.65 10.30 3.39
CA ARG A 3 6.28 8.92 3.06
C ARG A 3 7.00 8.55 1.75
N PRO A 4 7.66 7.37 1.66
CA PRO A 4 8.26 6.94 0.41
C PRO A 4 7.18 6.84 -0.69
N PRO A 5 7.54 7.06 -1.96
CA PRO A 5 6.61 6.92 -3.06
C PRO A 5 6.05 5.51 -3.09
N LEU A 6 4.81 5.35 -3.57
CA LEU A 6 4.10 4.09 -3.50
C LEU A 6 4.87 2.86 -4.02
N PRO A 7 5.66 2.93 -5.12
CA PRO A 7 6.43 1.79 -5.62
C PRO A 7 7.44 1.24 -4.61
N ASP A 8 7.95 2.10 -3.73
CA ASP A 8 8.95 1.76 -2.71
C ASP A 8 8.33 1.45 -1.34
N LEU A 9 7.00 1.64 -1.22
CA LEU A 9 6.30 1.38 0.02
C LEU A 9 6.13 -0.13 0.22
N THR A 10 6.82 -0.66 1.22
CA THR A 10 6.71 -2.07 1.61
C THR A 10 6.07 -2.20 2.99
N TYR A 11 5.34 -3.30 3.18
CA TYR A 11 4.73 -3.66 4.45
C TYR A 11 5.33 -4.97 4.94
N ARG A 12 5.94 -4.92 6.13
CA ARG A 12 6.43 -6.11 6.80
C ARG A 12 5.35 -6.61 7.75
N TYR A 13 4.94 -7.86 7.56
CA TYR A 13 4.01 -8.52 8.48
C TYR A 13 4.60 -9.83 8.98
N ARG A 14 4.25 -10.15 10.23
CA ARG A 14 4.57 -11.43 10.84
C ARG A 14 3.36 -12.33 10.73
N CYS A 15 3.51 -13.42 9.98
CA CYS A 15 2.45 -14.40 9.83
C CYS A 15 2.27 -15.21 11.13
N ARG A 16 1.07 -15.76 11.36
CA ARG A 16 0.76 -16.62 12.51
C ARG A 16 1.67 -17.85 12.61
N CYS A 17 2.20 -18.32 11.49
CA CYS A 17 3.18 -19.41 11.47
C CYS A 17 4.60 -18.97 11.89
N GLY A 18 4.78 -17.73 12.36
CA GLY A 18 6.04 -17.18 12.84
C GLY A 18 6.97 -16.61 11.78
N ARG A 19 6.64 -16.73 10.48
CA ARG A 19 7.45 -16.21 9.37
C ARG A 19 7.19 -14.72 9.16
N ASP A 20 8.26 -13.96 9.01
CA ASP A 20 8.20 -12.58 8.53
C ASP A 20 8.21 -12.54 7.01
N ARG A 21 7.40 -11.66 6.45
CA ARG A 21 7.36 -11.40 5.02
C ARG A 21 7.24 -9.90 4.80
N THR A 22 7.95 -9.43 3.78
CA THR A 22 7.86 -8.07 3.27
C THR A 22 7.16 -8.13 1.92
N VAL A 23 6.07 -7.38 1.78
CA VAL A 23 5.30 -7.32 0.53
C VAL A 23 5.19 -5.87 0.05
N PRO A 24 5.14 -5.64 -1.27
CA PRO A 24 4.91 -4.31 -1.81
C PRO A 24 3.48 -3.85 -1.52
N ALA A 25 3.33 -2.55 -1.31
CA ALA A 25 2.03 -1.90 -1.31
C ALA A 25 1.48 -1.81 -2.74
N SER A 26 0.17 -1.84 -2.87
CA SER A 26 -0.55 -1.73 -4.14
C SER A 26 -1.79 -0.87 -3.97
N ILE A 27 -2.30 -0.32 -5.06
CA ILE A 27 -3.56 0.43 -5.05
C ILE A 27 -4.70 -0.55 -5.33
N ASP A 28 -5.69 -0.59 -4.45
CA ASP A 28 -6.96 -1.22 -4.72
C ASP A 28 -7.75 -0.35 -5.73
N PRO A 29 -8.01 -0.83 -6.95
CA PRO A 29 -8.60 -0.01 -8.01
C PRO A 29 -10.07 0.35 -7.76
N VAL A 30 -10.78 -0.43 -6.93
CA VAL A 30 -12.18 -0.21 -6.61
C VAL A 30 -12.30 0.87 -5.54
N THR A 31 -11.56 0.70 -4.44
CA THR A 31 -11.67 1.57 -3.26
C THR A 31 -10.70 2.75 -3.27
N HIS A 32 -9.75 2.79 -4.21
CA HIS A 32 -8.67 3.78 -4.28
C HIS A 32 -7.83 3.85 -2.99
N ARG A 33 -7.70 2.70 -2.31
CA ARG A 33 -6.96 2.56 -1.06
C ARG A 33 -5.60 1.93 -1.34
N ILE A 34 -4.60 2.33 -0.57
CA ILE A 34 -3.30 1.67 -0.55
C ILE A 34 -3.44 0.46 0.37
N ILE A 35 -3.16 -0.72 -0.18
CA ILE A 35 -3.24 -1.99 0.53
C ILE A 35 -1.97 -2.81 0.37
N ALA A 36 -1.64 -3.59 1.38
CA ALA A 36 -0.68 -4.69 1.26
C ALA A 36 -1.45 -6.01 1.20
N ARG A 37 -1.12 -6.84 0.20
CA ARG A 37 -1.62 -8.22 0.13
C ARG A 37 -0.45 -9.15 0.28
N ALA A 38 -0.60 -10.14 1.13
CA ALA A 38 0.39 -11.18 1.29
C ALA A 38 -0.27 -12.54 1.42
N ASN A 39 0.29 -13.51 0.71
CA ASN A 39 -0.04 -14.91 0.88
C ASN A 39 1.19 -15.61 1.48
N CYS A 40 1.02 -16.22 2.64
CA CYS A 40 2.05 -17.02 3.27
C CYS A 40 1.91 -18.48 2.85
N ALA A 41 3.02 -19.18 2.67
CA ALA A 41 3.03 -20.60 2.29
C ALA A 41 2.29 -21.56 3.28
N CYS A 42 1.88 -21.08 4.45
CA CYS A 42 0.97 -21.81 5.35
C CYS A 42 -0.51 -21.72 4.93
N GLY A 43 -0.83 -21.04 3.82
CA GLY A 43 -2.19 -20.81 3.33
C GLY A 43 -2.89 -19.59 3.94
N HIS A 44 -2.21 -18.82 4.80
CA HIS A 44 -2.79 -17.62 5.40
C HIS A 44 -2.60 -16.41 4.49
N GLU A 45 -3.72 -15.77 4.14
CA GLU A 45 -3.74 -14.53 3.40
C GLU A 45 -4.00 -13.35 4.33
N VAL A 46 -3.22 -12.28 4.13
CA VAL A 46 -3.35 -11.02 4.84
C VAL A 46 -3.63 -9.92 3.84
N ARG A 47 -4.67 -9.11 4.12
CA ARG A 47 -4.95 -7.88 3.42
C ARG A 47 -4.96 -6.74 4.42
N GLU A 48 -3.93 -5.91 4.38
CA GLU A 48 -3.78 -4.78 5.30
C GLU A 48 -4.02 -3.45 4.61
N PHE A 49 -4.75 -2.57 5.28
CA PHE A 49 -4.95 -1.19 4.82
C PHE A 49 -3.79 -0.31 5.27
N LEU A 50 -3.12 0.34 4.32
CA LEU A 50 -1.97 1.21 4.59
C LEU A 50 -2.32 2.70 4.49
N GLY A 51 -3.44 3.07 3.84
CA GLY A 51 -3.86 4.47 3.72
C GLY A 51 -4.69 4.76 2.48
N HIS A 52 -4.98 6.05 2.28
CA HIS A 52 -5.71 6.52 1.11
C HIS A 52 -4.78 7.02 0.02
N LEU A 53 -5.13 6.78 -1.24
CA LEU A 53 -4.52 7.48 -2.36
C LEU A 53 -5.08 8.90 -2.38
N VAL A 54 -4.22 9.89 -2.13
CA VAL A 54 -4.62 11.30 -2.21
C VAL A 54 -4.24 11.87 -3.56
N ARG A 55 -5.16 12.64 -4.15
CA ARG A 55 -4.89 13.39 -5.38
C ARG A 55 -4.71 14.85 -5.00
N ILE A 56 -3.55 15.41 -5.28
CA ILE A 56 -3.29 16.83 -5.05
C ILE A 56 -3.56 17.56 -6.35
N LYS A 57 -4.56 18.46 -6.32
CA LYS A 57 -4.84 19.37 -7.43
C LYS A 57 -4.11 20.68 -7.19
N CYS A 58 -3.20 21.05 -8.07
CA CYS A 58 -2.60 22.38 -8.04
C CYS A 58 -3.68 23.42 -8.35
N ARG A 59 -3.86 24.41 -7.48
CA ARG A 59 -4.85 25.48 -7.71
C ARG A 59 -4.48 26.39 -8.89
N ALA A 60 -3.18 26.61 -9.11
CA ALA A 60 -2.67 27.49 -10.16
C ALA A 60 -2.78 26.88 -11.57
N CYS A 61 -2.21 25.69 -11.79
CA CYS A 61 -2.20 25.07 -13.12
C CYS A 61 -3.32 24.02 -13.33
N LYS A 62 -4.18 23.79 -12.33
CA LYS A 62 -5.24 22.77 -12.32
C LYS A 62 -4.77 21.32 -12.53
N ALA A 63 -3.46 21.08 -12.64
CA ALA A 63 -2.88 19.75 -12.80
C ALA A 63 -3.18 18.88 -11.57
N ILE A 64 -3.50 17.61 -11.81
CA ILE A 64 -3.76 16.61 -10.77
C ILE A 64 -2.53 15.70 -10.71
N GLN A 65 -1.81 15.73 -9.59
CA GLN A 65 -0.77 14.76 -9.32
C GLN A 65 -1.31 13.64 -8.43
N LYS A 66 -0.97 12.41 -8.80
CA LYS A 66 -1.28 11.19 -8.05
C LYS A 66 0.00 10.80 -7.31
N PHE A 67 -0.08 10.59 -6.00
CA PHE A 67 1.02 10.17 -5.14
C PHE A 67 0.65 8.86 -4.44
#